data_AF-A0A1U9LIN0-F1
#
_entry.id   AF-A0A1U9LIN0-F1
#
_cell.length_a   1.000
_cell.length_b   1.000
_cell.length_c   1.000
_cell.angle_alpha   90.00
_cell.angle_beta   90.00
_cell.angle_gamma   90.00
#
_symmetry.space_group_name_H-M   'P 1'
#
loop_
_entity.id
_entity.type
_entity.pdbx_description
1 polymer ?
#
loop_
_entity_poly.entity_id
_entity_poly.type
_entity_poly.pdbx_seq_one_letter_code
_entity_poly.pdbx_strand_id
1 'polypeptide(L)'
;MFQYPGNYLKLELQGGEIDFLQISPLTDDPYVLMSITGRQVPVETPSEIIAKKISYRSSQFKLRDIFDLSCALRVDPDFMDKAIPELAHVLPLLKSRLETLIPVYETMIPNEVNPLPSGMASMTRSAIELCLEATNGWINSLSPRTEPPDPEIP
;
A
#
# COMPACT_ATOMS: atom_id res chain seq x y z
N MET A 1 18.67 22.36 4.63
CA MET A 1 18.35 22.94 3.31
C MET A 1 16.85 22.79 3.08
N PHE A 2 16.21 23.50 2.14
CA PHE A 2 14.79 23.26 1.81
C PHE A 2 14.61 23.14 0.28
N GLN A 3 13.66 22.31 -0.15
CA GLN A 3 13.28 22.12 -1.55
C GLN A 3 11.77 22.36 -1.70
N TYR A 4 11.36 23.08 -2.75
CA TYR A 4 9.95 23.38 -3.04
C TYR A 4 9.65 23.34 -4.54
N PRO A 5 9.45 22.14 -5.13
CA PRO A 5 9.09 21.98 -6.54
C PRO A 5 7.57 22.15 -6.81
N GLY A 6 6.79 22.61 -5.81
CA GLY A 6 5.36 22.89 -5.92
C GLY A 6 4.43 21.85 -5.27
N ASN A 7 4.88 20.60 -5.09
CA ASN A 7 4.04 19.51 -4.54
C ASN A 7 4.46 19.04 -3.14
N TYR A 8 5.63 19.45 -2.65
CA TYR A 8 6.09 19.18 -1.30
C TYR A 8 7.05 20.25 -0.78
N LEU A 9 7.15 20.37 0.54
CA LEU A 9 8.19 21.12 1.26
C LEU A 9 8.94 20.14 2.17
N LYS A 10 10.26 20.05 1.99
CA LYS A 10 11.13 19.23 2.85
C LYS A 10 11.98 20.11 3.76
N LEU A 11 11.95 19.82 5.06
CA LEU A 11 12.82 20.42 6.07
C LEU A 11 13.83 19.38 6.56
N GLU A 12 15.12 19.63 6.34
CA GLU A 12 16.21 18.84 6.90
C GLU A 12 16.70 19.48 8.20
N LEU A 13 16.50 18.80 9.32
CA LEU A 13 16.85 19.25 10.67
C LEU A 13 17.98 18.37 11.22
N GLN A 14 18.66 18.84 12.27
CA GLN A 14 19.74 18.07 12.91
C GLN A 14 19.28 16.72 13.46
N GLY A 15 18.01 16.60 13.86
CA GLY A 15 17.42 15.38 14.43
C GLY A 15 16.60 14.54 13.45
N GLY A 16 16.51 14.91 12.17
CA GLY A 16 15.70 14.18 11.19
C GLY A 16 15.12 15.08 10.10
N GLU A 17 14.21 14.51 9.32
CA GLU A 17 13.57 15.17 8.18
C GLU A 17 12.06 15.31 8.43
N ILE A 18 11.49 16.42 7.96
CA ILE A 18 10.04 16.65 7.95
C ILE A 18 9.61 16.99 6.54
N ASP A 19 8.73 16.17 5.97
CA ASP A 19 8.13 16.40 4.67
C ASP A 19 6.68 16.86 4.82
N PHE A 20 6.35 18.00 4.22
CA PHE A 20 4.98 18.47 4.04
C PHE A 20 4.55 18.15 2.61
N LEU A 21 3.51 17.33 2.48
CA LEU A 21 2.97 16.91 1.19
C LEU A 21 1.59 17.52 1.00
N GLN A 22 1.32 18.08 -0.19
CA GLN A 22 -0.03 18.51 -0.55
C GLN A 22 -0.71 17.39 -1.35
N ILE A 23 -1.37 16.47 -0.64
CA ILE A 23 -2.02 15.30 -1.24
C ILE A 23 -3.45 15.19 -0.70
N SER A 24 -4.41 14.95 -1.59
CA SER A 24 -5.80 14.72 -1.20
C SER A 24 -5.98 13.30 -0.65
N PRO A 25 -6.92 13.09 0.28
CA PRO A 25 -7.34 11.75 0.70
C PRO A 25 -7.74 10.88 -0.49
N LEU A 26 -7.42 9.58 -0.44
CA LEU A 26 -7.88 8.56 -1.40
C LEU A 26 -8.95 7.62 -0.82
N THR A 27 -9.21 7.70 0.48
CA THR A 27 -10.21 6.91 1.18
C THR A 27 -11.18 7.80 1.96
N ASP A 28 -12.39 7.29 2.22
CA ASP A 28 -13.43 7.98 2.99
C ASP A 28 -13.04 8.20 4.47
N ASP A 29 -12.27 7.26 5.02
CA ASP A 29 -11.78 7.25 6.41
C ASP A 29 -10.25 7.39 6.44
N PRO A 30 -9.67 8.55 6.04
CA PRO A 30 -8.24 8.65 5.72
C PRO A 30 -7.34 8.70 6.95
N TYR A 31 -7.86 9.05 8.13
CA TYR A 31 -7.08 9.15 9.35
C TYR A 31 -7.88 8.76 10.60
N VAL A 32 -7.16 8.41 11.66
CA VAL A 32 -7.66 8.28 13.03
C VAL A 32 -6.99 9.31 13.93
N LEU A 33 -7.68 9.77 14.98
CA LEU A 33 -7.07 10.65 15.97
C LEU A 33 -6.27 9.83 16.98
N MET A 34 -4.97 10.08 17.06
CA MET A 34 -4.06 9.47 18.03
C MET A 34 -3.57 10.50 19.04
N SER A 35 -3.52 10.13 20.33
CA SER A 35 -2.92 10.98 21.35
C SER A 35 -1.40 10.86 21.30
N ILE A 36 -0.72 11.89 20.79
CA ILE A 36 0.74 11.97 20.72
C ILE A 36 1.17 13.11 21.62
N THR A 37 1.90 12.80 22.71
CA THR A 37 2.36 13.80 23.69
C THR A 37 1.23 14.68 24.27
N GLY A 38 0.04 14.11 24.46
CA GLY A 38 -1.13 14.82 24.99
C GLY A 38 -1.87 15.68 23.96
N ARG A 39 -1.52 15.61 22.68
CA ARG A 39 -2.25 16.27 21.58
C ARG A 39 -2.94 15.23 20.71
N GLN A 40 -4.18 15.50 20.33
CA GLN A 40 -4.89 14.70 19.32
C GLN A 40 -4.33 15.06 17.94
N VAL A 41 -3.67 14.10 17.31
CA VAL A 41 -3.04 14.24 15.99
C VAL A 41 -3.76 13.31 15.02
N PRO A 42 -4.21 13.79 13.84
CA PRO A 42 -4.70 12.92 12.78
C PRO A 42 -3.52 12.11 12.22
N VAL A 43 -3.62 10.79 12.30
CA VAL A 43 -2.65 9.84 11.76
C VAL A 43 -3.34 9.04 10.67
N GLU A 44 -2.76 9.01 9.48
CA GLU A 44 -3.35 8.30 8.34
C GLU A 44 -3.56 6.82 8.65
N THR A 45 -4.66 6.26 8.13
CA THR A 45 -4.94 4.83 8.26
C THR A 45 -3.97 4.02 7.39
N PRO A 46 -3.70 2.74 7.73
CA PRO A 46 -2.92 1.86 6.86
C PRO A 46 -3.47 1.79 5.42
N SER A 47 -4.80 1.79 5.29
CA SER A 47 -5.50 1.81 4.00
C SER A 47 -5.13 3.05 3.18
N GLU A 48 -5.22 4.24 3.77
CA GLU A 48 -4.86 5.50 3.12
C GLU A 48 -3.38 5.55 2.71
N ILE A 49 -2.47 5.16 3.61
CA ILE A 49 -1.02 5.17 3.36
C ILE A 49 -0.67 4.25 2.19
N ILE A 50 -1.20 3.02 2.20
CA ILE A 50 -0.91 2.02 1.17
C ILE A 50 -1.60 2.39 -0.16
N ALA A 51 -2.84 2.88 -0.13
CA ALA A 51 -3.55 3.35 -1.30
C ALA A 51 -2.77 4.46 -2.02
N LYS A 52 -2.24 5.44 -1.28
CA LYS A 52 -1.37 6.49 -1.83
C LYS A 52 -0.11 5.92 -2.47
N LYS A 53 0.57 4.98 -1.82
CA LYS A 53 1.76 4.33 -2.39
C LYS A 53 1.45 3.61 -3.71
N ILE A 54 0.32 2.90 -3.78
CA ILE A 54 -0.12 2.21 -5.00
C ILE A 54 -0.49 3.22 -6.09
N SER A 55 -1.31 4.22 -5.78
CA SER A 55 -1.75 5.26 -6.71
C SER A 55 -0.57 6.00 -7.35
N TYR A 56 0.37 6.51 -6.52
CA TYR A 56 1.45 7.36 -7.01
C TYR A 56 2.68 6.61 -7.53
N ARG A 57 2.90 5.35 -7.12
CA ARG A 57 4.12 4.63 -7.50
C ARG A 57 3.95 3.12 -7.69
N SER A 58 2.80 2.63 -8.13
CA SER A 58 2.55 1.21 -8.44
C SER A 58 3.66 0.54 -9.26
N SER A 59 4.08 1.14 -10.37
CA SER A 59 5.16 0.61 -11.23
C SER A 59 6.56 0.70 -10.61
N GLN A 60 6.72 1.52 -9.57
CA GLN A 60 7.97 1.76 -8.84
C GLN A 60 7.85 1.36 -7.36
N PHE A 61 6.95 0.43 -7.05
CA PHE A 61 6.70 -0.02 -5.67
C PHE A 61 8.00 -0.57 -5.08
N LYS A 62 8.35 -0.10 -3.87
CA LYS A 62 9.63 -0.42 -3.21
C LYS A 62 9.53 -1.70 -2.39
N LEU A 63 10.68 -2.31 -2.07
CA LEU A 63 10.72 -3.51 -1.23
C LEU A 63 10.08 -3.25 0.14
N ARG A 64 10.40 -2.12 0.79
CA ARG A 64 9.74 -1.71 2.04
C ARG A 64 8.22 -1.51 1.92
N ASP A 65 7.71 -1.12 0.74
CA ASP A 65 6.27 -0.97 0.56
C ASP A 65 5.57 -2.33 0.49
N ILE A 66 6.24 -3.35 -0.07
CA ILE A 66 5.76 -4.73 -0.06
C ILE A 66 5.77 -5.27 1.37
N PHE A 67 6.80 -4.97 2.15
CA PHE A 67 6.85 -5.31 3.57
C PHE A 67 5.68 -4.71 4.35
N ASP A 68 5.42 -3.40 4.18
CA ASP A 68 4.32 -2.70 4.84
C ASP A 68 2.96 -3.28 4.42
N LEU A 69 2.76 -3.53 3.13
CA LEU A 69 1.54 -4.15 2.61
C LEU A 69 1.34 -5.56 3.17
N SER A 70 2.39 -6.38 3.20
CA SER A 70 2.32 -7.72 3.77
C SER A 70 1.98 -7.69 5.27
N CYS A 71 2.57 -6.75 6.02
CA CYS A 71 2.23 -6.55 7.43
C CYS A 71 0.75 -6.18 7.61
N ALA A 72 0.24 -5.23 6.80
CA ALA A 72 -1.16 -4.81 6.87
C ALA A 72 -2.11 -5.96 6.54
N LEU A 73 -1.89 -6.69 5.44
CA LEU A 73 -2.70 -7.85 5.02
C LEU A 73 -2.74 -8.96 6.08
N ARG A 74 -1.66 -9.16 6.83
CA ARG A 74 -1.60 -10.17 7.90
C ARG A 74 -2.39 -9.78 9.14
N VAL A 75 -2.56 -8.48 9.39
CA VAL A 75 -3.35 -7.96 10.53
C VAL A 75 -4.82 -7.89 10.15
N ASP A 76 -5.12 -7.39 8.97
CA ASP A 76 -6.46 -7.20 8.45
C ASP A 76 -6.43 -7.44 6.92
N PRO A 77 -6.90 -8.60 6.43
CA PRO A 77 -6.91 -8.91 4.99
C PRO A 77 -7.80 -7.97 4.16
N ASP A 78 -8.83 -7.37 4.78
CA ASP A 78 -9.89 -6.63 4.11
C ASP A 78 -9.68 -5.10 4.22
N PHE A 79 -8.56 -4.66 4.81
CA PHE A 79 -8.27 -3.25 5.10
C PHE A 79 -8.29 -2.32 3.87
N MET A 80 -8.17 -2.89 2.66
CA MET A 80 -8.15 -2.16 1.39
C MET A 80 -9.51 -2.12 0.68
N ASP A 81 -10.52 -2.87 1.11
CA ASP A 81 -11.77 -3.10 0.36
C ASP A 81 -12.41 -1.81 -0.18
N LYS A 82 -12.46 -0.76 0.66
CA LYS A 82 -13.03 0.54 0.29
C LYS A 82 -12.14 1.33 -0.69
N ALA A 83 -10.83 1.13 -0.67
CA ALA A 83 -9.86 1.85 -1.49
C ALA A 83 -9.69 1.23 -2.90
N ILE A 84 -9.98 -0.08 -3.05
CA ILE A 84 -9.76 -0.81 -4.30
C ILE A 84 -10.46 -0.20 -5.53
N PRO A 85 -11.73 0.27 -5.47
CA PRO A 85 -12.38 0.90 -6.62
C PRO A 85 -11.59 2.08 -7.21
N GLU A 86 -11.03 2.94 -6.35
CA GLU A 86 -10.25 4.11 -6.77
C GLU A 86 -8.89 3.73 -7.39
N LEU A 87 -8.37 2.55 -7.04
CA LEU A 87 -7.06 2.06 -7.49
C LEU A 87 -7.13 1.20 -8.76
N ALA A 88 -8.34 0.89 -9.28
CA ALA A 88 -8.55 -0.05 -10.38
C ALA A 88 -7.60 0.14 -11.57
N HIS A 89 -7.33 1.39 -11.95
CA HIS A 89 -6.50 1.76 -13.09
C HIS A 89 -5.00 1.46 -12.91
N VAL A 90 -4.51 1.34 -11.67
CA VAL A 90 -3.08 1.10 -11.37
C VAL A 90 -2.77 -0.31 -10.84
N LEU A 91 -3.78 -1.10 -10.46
CA LEU A 91 -3.55 -2.47 -9.96
C LEU A 91 -2.79 -3.39 -10.93
N PRO A 92 -3.00 -3.34 -12.27
CA PRO A 92 -2.20 -4.13 -13.20
C PRO A 92 -0.71 -3.78 -13.17
N LEU A 93 -0.37 -2.51 -12.92
CA LEU A 93 1.03 -2.06 -12.81
C LEU A 93 1.66 -2.57 -11.52
N LEU A 94 0.91 -2.54 -10.41
CA LEU A 94 1.35 -3.13 -9.14
C LEU A 94 1.62 -4.63 -9.30
N LYS A 95 0.69 -5.38 -9.92
CA LYS A 95 0.84 -6.81 -10.21
C LYS A 95 2.15 -7.10 -10.94
N SER A 96 2.39 -6.42 -12.06
CA SER A 96 3.62 -6.60 -12.85
C SER A 96 4.89 -6.28 -12.06
N ARG A 97 4.83 -5.23 -11.21
CA ARG A 97 5.94 -4.86 -10.34
C ARG A 97 6.23 -5.94 -9.29
N LEU A 98 5.20 -6.49 -8.65
CA LEU A 98 5.34 -7.58 -7.68
C LEU A 98 5.95 -8.83 -8.33
N GLU A 99 5.42 -9.26 -9.48
CA GLU A 99 5.94 -10.40 -10.25
C GLU A 99 7.43 -10.26 -10.56
N THR A 100 7.87 -9.06 -10.96
CA THR A 100 9.27 -8.76 -11.25
C THR A 100 10.16 -8.85 -10.00
N LEU A 101 9.63 -8.50 -8.83
CA LEU A 101 10.38 -8.47 -7.57
C LEU A 101 10.42 -9.81 -6.83
N ILE A 102 9.50 -10.75 -7.12
CA ILE A 102 9.44 -12.06 -6.45
C ILE A 102 10.80 -12.77 -6.38
N PRO A 103 11.59 -12.89 -7.47
CA PRO A 103 12.83 -13.65 -7.43
C PRO A 103 13.92 -13.07 -6.51
N VAL A 104 13.82 -11.78 -6.18
CA VAL A 104 14.87 -11.04 -5.44
C VAL A 104 14.39 -10.49 -4.10
N TYR A 105 13.11 -10.58 -3.78
CA TYR A 105 12.53 -9.92 -2.62
C TYR A 105 13.21 -10.33 -1.31
N GLU A 106 13.23 -11.64 -1.01
CA GLU A 106 13.73 -12.18 0.26
C GLU A 106 15.23 -11.91 0.47
N THR A 107 16.01 -11.88 -0.61
CA THR A 107 17.45 -11.59 -0.52
C THR A 107 17.74 -10.10 -0.36
N MET A 108 16.87 -9.23 -0.88
CA MET A 108 17.11 -7.79 -0.92
C MET A 108 16.45 -7.02 0.23
N ILE A 109 15.31 -7.50 0.75
CA ILE A 109 14.55 -6.80 1.81
C ILE A 109 15.37 -6.51 3.09
N PRO A 110 16.34 -7.33 3.54
CA PRO A 110 17.16 -7.00 4.71
C PRO A 110 18.00 -5.72 4.56
N ASN A 111 18.23 -5.26 3.32
CA ASN A 111 18.94 -4.00 3.05
C ASN A 111 18.04 -2.77 3.18
N GLU A 112 16.71 -2.94 3.23
CA GLU A 112 15.75 -1.84 3.30
C GLU A 112 14.98 -1.77 4.63
N VAL A 113 14.81 -2.89 5.33
CA VAL A 113 13.97 -2.97 6.53
C VAL A 113 14.68 -3.72 7.65
N ASN A 114 14.66 -3.15 8.86
CA ASN A 114 15.03 -3.80 10.11
C ASN A 114 13.75 -4.06 10.93
N PRO A 115 13.14 -5.26 10.83
CA PRO A 115 11.83 -5.53 11.40
C PRO A 115 11.89 -5.81 12.91
N LEU A 116 10.78 -5.57 13.60
CA LEU A 116 10.53 -6.17 14.91
C LEU A 116 10.22 -7.68 14.76
N PRO A 117 10.28 -8.50 15.83
CA PRO A 117 9.97 -9.92 15.76
C PRO A 117 8.62 -10.25 15.09
N SER A 118 7.59 -9.44 15.32
CA SER A 118 6.28 -9.58 14.69
C SER A 118 6.28 -9.35 13.18
N GLY A 119 7.25 -8.60 12.66
CA GLY A 119 7.40 -8.30 11.23
C GLY A 119 8.23 -9.34 10.46
N MET A 120 8.84 -10.31 11.13
CA MET A 120 9.75 -11.26 10.48
C MET A 120 9.08 -12.08 9.38
N ALA A 121 7.80 -12.42 9.51
CA ALA A 121 7.06 -13.14 8.48
C ALA A 121 6.98 -12.37 7.15
N SER A 122 7.03 -11.03 7.21
CA SER A 122 7.01 -10.14 6.04
C SER A 122 8.37 -9.98 5.36
N MET A 123 9.43 -10.62 5.86
CA MET A 123 10.78 -10.61 5.26
C MET A 123 11.04 -11.76 4.28
N THR A 124 10.08 -12.67 4.12
CA THR A 124 10.25 -13.90 3.32
C THR A 124 9.60 -13.79 1.95
N ARG A 125 9.93 -14.70 1.03
CA ARG A 125 9.25 -14.79 -0.27
C ARG A 125 7.73 -14.94 -0.16
N SER A 126 7.23 -15.63 0.86
CA SER A 126 5.79 -15.77 1.11
C SER A 126 5.09 -14.42 1.32
N ALA A 127 5.81 -13.39 1.77
CA ALA A 127 5.26 -12.05 1.99
C ALA A 127 4.87 -11.36 0.68
N ILE A 128 5.75 -11.41 -0.33
CA ILE A 128 5.47 -10.81 -1.64
C ILE A 128 4.45 -11.66 -2.42
N GLU A 129 4.44 -12.98 -2.23
CA GLU A 129 3.44 -13.86 -2.80
C GLU A 129 2.04 -13.56 -2.25
N LEU A 130 1.91 -13.31 -0.93
CA LEU A 130 0.68 -12.82 -0.30
C LEU A 130 0.21 -11.49 -0.91
N CYS A 131 1.11 -10.53 -1.11
CA CYS A 131 0.77 -9.26 -1.74
C CYS A 131 0.29 -9.44 -3.18
N LEU A 132 0.90 -10.36 -3.94
CA LEU A 132 0.49 -10.68 -5.31
C LEU A 132 -0.88 -11.37 -5.34
N GLU A 133 -1.13 -12.31 -4.42
CA GLU A 133 -2.43 -12.97 -4.26
C GLU A 133 -3.53 -11.95 -3.97
N ALA A 134 -3.32 -11.07 -2.98
CA ALA A 134 -4.26 -9.99 -2.66
C ALA A 134 -4.51 -9.08 -3.87
N THR A 135 -3.45 -8.68 -4.59
CA THR A 135 -3.56 -7.84 -5.79
C THR A 135 -4.40 -8.52 -6.89
N ASN A 136 -4.22 -9.82 -7.10
CA ASN A 136 -5.05 -10.58 -8.04
C ASN A 136 -6.51 -10.64 -7.58
N GLY A 137 -6.75 -10.86 -6.28
CA GLY A 137 -8.08 -10.82 -5.68
C GLY A 137 -8.79 -9.49 -5.92
N TRP A 138 -8.09 -8.37 -5.70
CA TRP A 138 -8.61 -7.03 -5.96
C TRP A 138 -8.97 -6.81 -7.43
N ILE A 139 -8.08 -7.18 -8.37
CA ILE A 139 -8.36 -7.08 -9.82
C ILE A 139 -9.60 -7.90 -10.20
N ASN A 140 -9.71 -9.12 -9.68
CA ASN A 140 -10.84 -10.00 -9.97
C ASN A 140 -12.16 -9.46 -9.39
N SER A 141 -12.12 -8.84 -8.21
CA SER A 141 -13.29 -8.24 -7.57
C SER A 141 -13.89 -7.06 -8.36
N LEU A 142 -13.08 -6.41 -9.20
CA LEU A 142 -13.47 -5.27 -10.04
C LEU A 142 -14.00 -5.70 -11.42
N SER A 143 -13.82 -6.97 -11.80
CA SER A 143 -14.35 -7.47 -13.06
C SER A 143 -15.87 -7.66 -12.95
N PRO A 144 -16.67 -7.30 -13.96
CA PRO A 144 -18.10 -7.56 -13.94
C PRO A 144 -18.34 -9.04 -13.68
N ARG A 145 -19.16 -9.39 -12.68
CA ARG A 145 -19.68 -10.75 -12.56
C ARG A 145 -20.46 -11.02 -13.85
N THR A 146 -19.97 -11.93 -14.68
CA THR A 146 -20.79 -12.48 -15.75
C THR A 146 -21.87 -13.30 -15.08
N GLU A 147 -23.09 -12.78 -15.00
CA GLU A 147 -24.23 -13.64 -14.74
C GLU A 147 -24.27 -14.69 -15.86
N PRO A 148 -24.47 -15.98 -15.54
CA PRO A 148 -24.69 -16.97 -16.59
C PRO A 148 -25.88 -16.51 -17.44
N PRO A 149 -25.85 -16.71 -18.77
CA PRO A 149 -26.98 -16.36 -19.61
C PRO A 149 -28.25 -16.98 -19.03
N ASP A 150 -29.29 -16.17 -18.91
CA ASP A 150 -30.62 -16.58 -18.45
C ASP A 150 -31.01 -17.84 -19.25
N PRO A 151 -31.34 -18.97 -18.60
CA PRO A 151 -31.75 -20.17 -19.33
C PRO A 151 -32.89 -19.78 -20.27
N GLU A 152 -32.68 -20.01 -21.57
CA GLU A 152 -33.62 -19.65 -22.64
C GLU A 152 -35.06 -19.91 -22.19
N ILE A 153 -35.83 -18.83 -22.07
CA ILE A 153 -37.28 -18.93 -21.83
C ILE A 153 -37.87 -19.57 -23.10
N PRO A 154 -38.52 -20.74 -22.98
CA PRO A 154 -39.01 -21.50 -24.13
C PRO A 154 -40.09 -20.77 -24.94
#